data_AF-A0A9D9JFY9-F1
#
_entry.id   AF-A0A9D9JFY9-F1
#
_cell.length_a   1.000
_cell.length_b   1.000
_cell.length_c   1.000
_cell.angle_alpha   90.00
_cell.angle_beta   90.00
_cell.angle_gamma   90.00
#
_symmetry.space_group_name_H-M   'P 1'
#
loop_
_entity.id
_entity.type
_entity.pdbx_description
1 polymer ?
#
loop_
_entity_poly.entity_id
_entity_poly.type
_entity_poly.pdbx_seq_one_letter_code
_entity_poly.pdbx_strand_id
1 'polypeptide(L)'
;MDPSLEKVQEVWERETAIVEGVDISGPWNRMFGQRVIWDYTPELIEEIARLPGGESFAWCYQCGKCVPVCPVDVVGDYGPRKLYRRAQTGINLLDSPDLWLCTTCANCLRVCPKQVDMIQIMPAAREHAMLSGRVIPSELQEALENTAKYGNPLGQPARKREAWVKDAGVPVPILHQI
;
A
#
# COMPACT_ATOMS: atom_id res chain seq x y z
N MET A 1 18.63 -21.94 20.30
CA MET A 1 17.38 -21.80 21.07
C MET A 1 17.82 -21.79 22.53
N ASP A 2 17.53 -20.71 23.27
CA ASP A 2 18.00 -20.53 24.65
C ASP A 2 17.47 -21.66 25.55
N PRO A 3 18.32 -22.45 26.22
CA PRO A 3 17.89 -23.53 27.12
C PRO A 3 17.10 -23.07 28.35
N SER A 4 17.13 -21.76 28.66
CA SER A 4 16.41 -21.18 29.80
C SER A 4 14.93 -20.86 29.53
N LEU A 5 14.49 -20.96 28.26
CA LEU A 5 13.09 -20.73 27.91
C LEU A 5 12.29 -22.03 28.06
N GLU A 6 11.56 -22.16 29.17
CA GLU A 6 10.59 -23.25 29.35
C GLU A 6 9.50 -23.16 28.27
N LYS A 7 9.35 -24.22 27.48
CA LYS A 7 8.21 -24.32 26.56
C LYS A 7 6.94 -24.45 27.40
N VAL A 8 5.94 -23.63 27.09
CA VAL A 8 4.62 -23.76 27.74
C VAL A 8 4.09 -25.16 27.54
N GLN A 9 3.84 -25.84 28.65
CA GLN A 9 3.47 -27.25 28.67
C GLN A 9 2.00 -27.46 28.29
N GLU A 10 1.15 -26.44 28.44
CA GLU A 10 -0.29 -26.57 28.18
C GLU A 10 -0.95 -25.24 27.77
N VAL A 11 -1.76 -25.28 26.71
CA VAL A 11 -2.59 -24.15 26.26
C VAL A 11 -3.98 -24.34 26.86
N TRP A 12 -4.43 -23.39 27.67
CA TRP A 12 -5.76 -23.43 28.27
C TRP A 12 -6.76 -22.70 27.37
N GLU A 13 -7.74 -23.43 26.85
CA GLU A 13 -8.88 -22.87 26.13
C GLU A 13 -10.16 -23.24 26.88
N ARG A 14 -10.99 -22.24 27.18
CA ARG A 14 -12.30 -22.45 27.78
C ARG A 14 -13.37 -21.99 26.81
N GLU A 15 -14.20 -22.92 26.37
CA GLU A 15 -15.36 -22.63 25.51
C GLU A 15 -16.40 -21.74 26.20
N THR A 16 -16.50 -21.82 27.53
CA THR A 16 -17.35 -20.93 28.32
C THR A 16 -16.70 -20.64 29.67
N ALA A 17 -16.45 -19.37 29.97
CA ALA A 17 -15.96 -18.92 31.26
C ALA A 17 -16.57 -17.56 31.59
N ILE A 18 -17.38 -17.49 32.65
CA ILE A 18 -17.95 -16.23 33.15
C ILE A 18 -17.41 -16.01 34.56
N VAL A 19 -16.71 -14.91 34.78
CA VAL A 19 -16.18 -14.51 36.09
C VAL A 19 -16.80 -13.16 36.45
N GLU A 20 -17.48 -13.09 37.58
CA GLU A 20 -18.14 -11.85 38.06
C GLU A 20 -19.10 -11.22 37.03
N GLY A 21 -19.75 -12.05 36.21
CA GLY A 21 -20.66 -11.60 35.15
C GLY A 21 -19.98 -11.14 33.86
N VAL A 22 -18.65 -11.21 33.79
CA VAL A 22 -17.86 -10.92 32.59
C VAL A 22 -17.57 -12.23 31.86
N ASP A 23 -17.99 -12.31 30.60
CA ASP A 23 -17.61 -13.41 29.71
C ASP A 23 -16.14 -13.29 29.32
N ILE A 24 -15.38 -14.27 29.78
CA ILE A 24 -13.94 -14.41 29.61
C ILE A 24 -13.65 -15.72 28.84
N SER A 25 -14.55 -16.16 27.97
CA SER A 25 -14.34 -17.37 27.16
C SER A 25 -13.23 -17.17 26.12
N GLY A 26 -12.49 -18.24 25.82
CA GLY A 26 -11.43 -18.25 24.82
C GLY A 26 -10.12 -18.85 25.33
N PRO A 27 -9.02 -18.69 24.58
CA PRO A 27 -7.71 -19.22 24.94
C PRO A 27 -6.92 -18.26 25.86
N TRP A 28 -6.65 -18.72 27.08
CA TRP A 28 -6.12 -17.95 28.21
C TRP A 28 -4.60 -17.77 28.22
N ASN A 29 -3.87 -18.43 27.29
CA ASN A 29 -2.40 -18.39 27.22
C ASN A 29 -1.87 -18.02 25.82
N ARG A 30 -2.64 -17.27 25.00
CA ARG A 30 -2.24 -16.87 23.62
C ARG A 30 -0.89 -16.14 23.53
N MET A 31 -0.37 -15.62 24.63
CA MET A 31 0.94 -14.95 24.66
C MET A 31 2.11 -15.91 24.43
N PHE A 32 1.92 -17.21 24.67
CA PHE A 32 2.96 -18.25 24.52
C PHE A 32 2.80 -19.14 23.28
N GLY A 33 1.73 -18.97 22.52
CA GLY A 33 1.61 -19.59 21.21
C GLY A 33 2.68 -19.03 20.27
N GLN A 34 3.36 -19.90 19.51
CA GLN A 34 4.34 -19.46 18.53
C GLN A 34 3.62 -18.68 17.41
N ARG A 35 3.76 -17.35 17.38
CA ARG A 35 3.25 -16.49 16.29
C ARG A 35 4.16 -16.45 15.06
N VAL A 36 5.10 -17.39 14.97
CA VAL A 36 5.96 -17.51 13.81
C VAL A 36 5.08 -18.04 12.68
N ILE A 37 4.96 -17.25 11.62
CA ILE A 37 4.42 -17.77 10.37
C ILE A 37 5.43 -18.79 9.87
N TRP A 38 5.01 -20.03 9.67
CA TRP A 38 5.81 -21.08 9.06
C TRP A 38 5.66 -21.08 7.54
N ASP A 39 4.49 -20.68 7.07
CA ASP A 39 4.10 -20.70 5.68
C ASP A 39 4.19 -19.27 5.11
N TYR A 40 5.35 -18.91 4.59
CA TYR A 40 5.51 -17.70 3.79
C TYR A 40 5.30 -18.05 2.33
N THR A 41 4.53 -17.22 1.63
CA THR A 41 4.40 -17.25 0.17
C THR A 41 5.29 -16.15 -0.41
N PRO A 42 6.56 -16.43 -0.75
CA PRO A 42 7.48 -15.42 -1.26
C PRO A 42 7.14 -14.99 -2.69
N GLU A 43 6.23 -15.68 -3.38
CA GLU A 43 5.99 -15.54 -4.82
C GLU A 43 5.66 -14.11 -5.21
N LEU A 44 4.79 -13.43 -4.45
CA LEU A 44 4.43 -12.04 -4.72
C LEU A 44 5.59 -11.07 -4.44
N ILE A 45 6.37 -11.33 -3.40
CA ILE A 45 7.54 -10.50 -3.06
C ILE A 45 8.57 -10.61 -4.17
N GLU A 46 8.81 -11.83 -4.67
CA GLU A 46 9.69 -12.08 -5.81
C GLU A 46 9.15 -11.49 -7.10
N GLU A 47 7.84 -11.59 -7.36
CA GLU A 47 7.19 -11.00 -8.54
C GLU A 47 7.44 -9.49 -8.57
N ILE A 48 7.15 -8.79 -7.46
CA ILE A 48 7.36 -7.34 -7.35
C ILE A 48 8.86 -7.00 -7.41
N ALA A 49 9.72 -7.79 -6.76
CA ALA A 49 11.16 -7.53 -6.75
C ALA A 49 11.84 -7.71 -8.12
N ARG A 50 11.22 -8.43 -9.06
CA ARG A 50 11.71 -8.57 -10.45
C ARG A 50 11.30 -7.41 -11.36
N LEU A 51 10.35 -6.57 -10.92
CA LEU A 51 9.94 -5.39 -11.69
C LEU A 51 11.06 -4.34 -11.70
N PRO A 52 11.26 -3.60 -12.81
CA PRO A 52 12.18 -2.47 -12.82
C PRO A 52 11.80 -1.43 -11.75
N GLY A 53 12.70 -1.13 -10.83
CA GLY A 53 12.43 -0.23 -9.69
C GLY A 53 11.73 -0.90 -8.49
N GLY A 54 11.43 -2.20 -8.59
CA GLY A 54 10.82 -3.01 -7.54
C GLY A 54 11.82 -3.74 -6.62
N GLU A 55 13.11 -3.71 -6.93
CA GLU A 55 14.14 -4.61 -6.38
C GLU A 55 14.26 -4.51 -4.86
N SER A 56 14.09 -3.29 -4.33
CA SER A 56 14.19 -3.03 -2.90
C SER A 56 13.00 -3.54 -2.07
N PHE A 57 11.93 -4.04 -2.72
CA PHE A 57 10.77 -4.60 -2.03
C PHE A 57 11.16 -5.81 -1.15
N ALA A 58 12.08 -6.66 -1.61
CA ALA A 58 12.53 -7.82 -0.85
C ALA A 58 13.39 -7.47 0.40
N TRP A 59 13.81 -6.22 0.59
CA TRP A 59 14.71 -5.83 1.68
C TRP A 59 13.99 -5.54 3.02
N CYS A 60 12.65 -5.53 3.01
CA CYS A 60 11.86 -5.20 4.18
C CYS A 60 11.93 -6.28 5.28
N TYR A 61 12.33 -5.85 6.48
CA TYR A 61 12.38 -6.68 7.70
C TYR A 61 11.34 -6.31 8.77
N GLN A 62 10.25 -5.63 8.39
CA GLN A 62 9.09 -5.35 9.27
C GLN A 62 9.32 -4.44 10.50
N CYS A 63 10.34 -3.55 10.54
CA CYS A 63 10.55 -2.66 11.70
C CYS A 63 9.42 -1.65 12.01
N GLY A 64 8.59 -1.30 11.01
CA GLY A 64 7.45 -0.40 11.20
C GLY A 64 7.72 1.10 11.29
N LYS A 65 8.95 1.58 11.09
CA LYS A 65 9.25 3.03 11.06
C LYS A 65 8.42 3.82 10.02
N CYS A 66 7.99 3.15 8.95
CA CYS A 66 7.16 3.74 7.90
C CYS A 66 5.70 4.01 8.30
N VAL A 67 5.19 3.35 9.36
CA VAL A 67 3.80 3.45 9.82
C VAL A 67 3.46 4.89 10.28
N PRO A 68 4.13 5.47 11.29
CA PRO A 68 3.76 6.78 11.82
C PRO A 68 3.97 7.95 10.85
N VAL A 69 4.77 7.76 9.78
CA VAL A 69 5.04 8.81 8.80
C VAL A 69 4.15 8.73 7.56
N CYS A 70 3.32 7.68 7.44
CA CYS A 70 2.43 7.51 6.33
C CYS A 70 1.13 8.29 6.57
N PRO A 71 0.81 9.34 5.76
CA PRO A 71 -0.41 10.12 5.98
C PRO A 71 -1.68 9.29 5.79
N VAL A 72 -1.62 8.25 4.96
CA VAL A 72 -2.76 7.38 4.65
C VAL A 72 -3.03 6.37 5.77
N ASP A 73 -2.00 5.89 6.47
CA ASP A 73 -2.16 5.01 7.65
C ASP A 73 -2.76 5.78 8.84
N VAL A 74 -2.51 7.10 8.94
CA VAL A 74 -3.09 7.95 9.99
C VAL A 74 -4.61 8.11 9.85
N VAL A 75 -5.13 8.12 8.62
CA VAL A 75 -6.55 8.40 8.35
C VAL A 75 -7.36 7.16 7.95
N GLY A 76 -6.72 6.01 7.72
CA GLY A 76 -7.39 4.81 7.24
C GLY A 76 -6.59 3.53 7.46
N ASP A 77 -7.14 2.39 7.02
CA ASP A 77 -6.47 1.09 7.15
C ASP A 77 -5.54 0.76 5.98
N TYR A 78 -4.55 1.64 5.77
CA TYR A 78 -3.42 1.42 4.86
C TYR A 78 -2.14 1.34 5.67
N GLY A 79 -1.00 0.98 5.06
CA GLY A 79 0.32 1.24 5.65
C GLY A 79 1.43 0.45 4.93
N PRO A 80 2.60 1.05 4.63
CA PRO A 80 3.65 0.34 3.89
C PRO A 80 4.07 -0.97 4.56
N ARG A 81 4.19 -1.00 5.90
CA ARG A 81 4.46 -2.22 6.66
C ARG A 81 3.36 -3.28 6.46
N LYS A 82 2.09 -2.88 6.44
CA LYS A 82 0.94 -3.78 6.24
C LYS A 82 0.96 -4.40 4.86
N LEU A 83 1.34 -3.65 3.81
CA LEU A 83 1.48 -4.20 2.45
C LEU A 83 2.48 -5.34 2.40
N TYR A 84 3.65 -5.17 3.01
CA TYR A 84 4.64 -6.24 3.13
C TYR A 84 4.11 -7.44 3.90
N ARG A 85 3.38 -7.21 5.00
CA ARG A 85 2.80 -8.30 5.78
C ARG A 85 1.75 -9.06 4.96
N ARG A 86 0.89 -8.35 4.24
CA ARG A 86 -0.11 -8.93 3.32
C ARG A 86 0.56 -9.75 2.22
N ALA A 87 1.65 -9.24 1.65
CA ALA A 87 2.44 -9.96 0.66
C ALA A 87 3.09 -11.24 1.21
N GLN A 88 3.60 -11.20 2.45
CA GLN A 88 4.15 -12.37 3.14
C GLN A 88 3.12 -13.47 3.41
N THR A 89 1.84 -13.09 3.58
CA THR A 89 0.73 -14.03 3.86
C THR A 89 -0.07 -14.40 2.62
N GLY A 90 0.43 -14.10 1.42
CA GLY A 90 -0.21 -14.51 0.15
C GLY A 90 -1.38 -13.64 -0.28
N ILE A 91 -1.63 -12.52 0.39
CA ILE A 91 -2.64 -11.55 -0.06
C ILE A 91 -2.03 -10.77 -1.22
N ASN A 92 -2.64 -10.90 -2.40
CA ASN A 92 -2.13 -10.29 -3.61
C ASN A 92 -2.30 -8.76 -3.57
N LEU A 93 -1.18 -8.03 -3.50
CA LEU A 93 -1.16 -6.58 -3.56
C LEU A 93 -1.66 -6.04 -4.92
N LEU A 94 -1.42 -6.78 -6.01
CA LEU A 94 -1.74 -6.35 -7.37
C LEU A 94 -3.25 -6.35 -7.66
N ASP A 95 -4.03 -7.11 -6.88
CA ASP A 95 -5.50 -7.15 -6.96
C ASP A 95 -6.17 -6.31 -5.86
N SER A 96 -5.39 -5.76 -4.94
CA SER A 96 -5.89 -5.04 -3.77
C SER A 96 -6.13 -3.56 -4.11
N PRO A 97 -7.23 -2.95 -3.62
CA PRO A 97 -7.44 -1.50 -3.73
C PRO A 97 -6.31 -0.70 -3.03
N ASP A 98 -5.60 -1.29 -2.07
CA ASP A 98 -4.48 -0.66 -1.38
C ASP A 98 -3.36 -0.20 -2.32
N LEU A 99 -3.18 -0.87 -3.45
CA LEU A 99 -2.16 -0.52 -4.46
C LEU A 99 -2.28 0.96 -4.87
N TRP A 100 -3.52 1.46 -4.91
CA TRP A 100 -3.87 2.79 -5.39
C TRP A 100 -3.85 3.86 -4.29
N LEU A 101 -3.76 3.46 -3.01
CA LEU A 101 -3.80 4.40 -1.88
C LEU A 101 -2.48 5.14 -1.64
N CYS A 102 -1.34 4.60 -2.10
CA CYS A 102 -0.04 5.28 -1.93
C CYS A 102 0.00 6.63 -2.67
N THR A 103 0.23 7.72 -1.95
CA THR A 103 0.34 9.07 -2.51
C THR A 103 1.74 9.42 -3.04
N THR A 104 2.67 8.47 -3.04
CA THR A 104 4.06 8.67 -3.50
C THR A 104 4.77 9.88 -2.85
N CYS A 105 4.51 10.15 -1.57
CA CYS A 105 5.03 11.31 -0.84
C CYS A 105 6.49 11.18 -0.30
N ALA A 106 7.12 10.01 -0.47
CA ALA A 106 8.50 9.69 -0.06
C ALA A 106 8.80 9.69 1.45
N ASN A 107 7.82 9.92 2.33
CA ASN A 107 8.06 9.94 3.78
C ASN A 107 8.61 8.61 4.34
N CYS A 108 8.10 7.48 3.85
CA CYS A 108 8.55 6.17 4.30
C CYS A 108 10.02 5.87 3.90
N LEU A 109 10.47 6.34 2.73
CA LEU A 109 11.85 6.20 2.29
C LEU A 109 12.81 6.95 3.22
N ARG A 110 12.45 8.18 3.62
CA ARG A 110 13.27 9.03 4.51
C ARG A 110 13.61 8.39 5.86
N VAL A 111 12.73 7.55 6.38
CA VAL A 111 12.89 6.91 7.70
C VAL A 111 13.32 5.45 7.61
N CYS A 112 13.42 4.89 6.41
CA CYS A 112 13.68 3.47 6.21
C CYS A 112 15.16 3.14 6.40
N PRO A 113 15.54 2.33 7.40
CA PRO A 113 16.94 1.96 7.65
C PRO A 113 17.52 1.01 6.60
N LYS A 114 16.65 0.34 5.84
CA LYS A 114 17.01 -0.57 4.74
C LYS A 114 16.91 0.10 3.37
N GLN A 115 16.57 1.39 3.31
CA GLN A 115 16.41 2.14 2.05
C GLN A 115 15.45 1.48 1.06
N VAL A 116 14.35 0.93 1.58
CA VAL A 116 13.27 0.37 0.77
C VAL A 116 12.54 1.51 0.06
N ASP A 117 12.60 1.52 -1.27
CA ASP A 117 12.13 2.63 -2.09
C ASP A 117 10.71 2.41 -2.61
N MET A 118 9.74 2.67 -1.74
CA MET A 118 8.31 2.64 -2.10
C MET A 118 7.93 3.64 -3.20
N ILE A 119 8.78 4.63 -3.51
CA ILE A 119 8.51 5.62 -4.56
C ILE A 119 8.72 5.05 -5.94
N GLN A 120 9.65 4.08 -6.07
CA GLN A 120 9.84 3.33 -7.31
C GLN A 120 8.95 2.08 -7.35
N ILE A 121 8.83 1.38 -6.22
CA ILE A 121 8.08 0.11 -6.16
C ILE A 121 6.59 0.31 -6.48
N MET A 122 5.94 1.33 -5.90
CA MET A 122 4.49 1.48 -6.06
C MET A 122 4.08 1.81 -7.51
N PRO A 123 4.75 2.75 -8.22
CA PRO A 123 4.54 2.93 -9.65
C PRO A 123 4.82 1.67 -10.48
N ALA A 124 5.93 0.96 -10.23
CA ALA A 124 6.26 -0.26 -10.95
C ALA A 124 5.17 -1.34 -10.78
N ALA A 125 4.68 -1.55 -9.55
CA ALA A 125 3.60 -2.48 -9.27
C ALA A 125 2.27 -2.05 -9.93
N ARG A 126 1.97 -0.75 -9.99
CA ARG A 126 0.78 -0.20 -10.68
C ARG A 126 0.85 -0.43 -12.18
N GLU A 127 1.99 -0.13 -12.78
CA GLU A 127 2.23 -0.38 -14.21
C GLU A 127 2.05 -1.86 -14.53
N HIS A 128 2.67 -2.75 -13.75
CA HIS A 128 2.52 -4.19 -13.92
C HIS A 128 1.08 -4.66 -13.78
N ALA A 129 0.34 -4.15 -12.77
CA ALA A 129 -1.07 -4.46 -12.59
C ALA A 129 -1.92 -4.01 -13.78
N MET A 130 -1.65 -2.81 -14.33
CA MET A 130 -2.34 -2.28 -15.50
C MET A 130 -2.06 -3.12 -16.75
N LEU A 131 -0.79 -3.42 -17.03
CA LEU A 131 -0.39 -4.21 -18.20
C LEU A 131 -0.88 -5.65 -18.13
N SER A 132 -1.05 -6.18 -16.92
CA SER A 132 -1.59 -7.53 -16.69
C SER A 132 -3.12 -7.59 -16.75
N GLY A 133 -3.82 -6.48 -17.04
CA GLY A 133 -5.27 -6.43 -17.11
C GLY A 133 -5.99 -6.64 -15.78
N ARG A 134 -5.32 -6.34 -14.65
CA ARG A 134 -5.91 -6.46 -13.31
C ARG A 134 -6.86 -5.30 -13.01
N VAL A 135 -7.45 -5.31 -11.82
CA VAL A 135 -8.45 -4.31 -11.39
C VAL A 135 -7.81 -2.92 -11.27
N ILE A 136 -8.31 -1.98 -12.07
CA ILE A 136 -7.92 -0.58 -12.06
C ILE A 136 -9.14 0.26 -11.64
N PRO A 137 -9.00 1.28 -10.77
CA PRO A 137 -10.10 2.19 -10.43
C PRO A 137 -10.70 2.85 -11.67
N SER A 138 -12.03 2.93 -11.74
CA SER A 138 -12.76 3.50 -12.88
C SER A 138 -12.37 4.94 -13.19
N GLU A 139 -12.12 5.73 -12.16
CA GLU A 139 -11.71 7.13 -12.25
C GLU A 139 -10.34 7.27 -12.92
N LEU A 140 -9.44 6.32 -12.67
CA LEU A 140 -8.13 6.29 -13.31
C LEU A 140 -8.24 5.86 -14.77
N GLN A 141 -9.11 4.88 -15.08
CA GLN A 141 -9.38 4.49 -16.46
C GLN A 141 -9.91 5.66 -17.28
N GLU A 142 -10.88 6.41 -16.74
CA GLU A 142 -11.43 7.61 -17.37
C GLU A 142 -10.35 8.68 -17.59
N ALA A 143 -9.51 8.95 -16.59
CA ALA A 143 -8.42 9.92 -16.71
C ALA A 143 -7.40 9.54 -17.79
N LEU A 144 -7.07 8.25 -17.92
CA LEU A 144 -6.17 7.74 -18.96
C LEU A 144 -6.81 7.85 -20.36
N GLU A 145 -8.07 7.48 -20.49
CA GLU A 145 -8.82 7.64 -21.74
C GLU A 145 -8.93 9.10 -22.17
N ASN A 146 -9.24 10.00 -21.23
CA ASN A 146 -9.31 11.44 -21.47
C ASN A 146 -7.95 11.98 -21.90
N THR A 147 -6.87 11.50 -21.28
CA THR A 147 -5.50 11.87 -21.67
C THR A 147 -5.20 11.41 -23.09
N ALA A 148 -5.59 10.20 -23.47
CA ALA A 148 -5.39 9.69 -24.84
C ALA A 148 -6.23 10.45 -25.89
N LYS A 149 -7.50 10.79 -25.57
CA LYS A 149 -8.43 11.44 -26.51
C LYS A 149 -8.22 12.95 -26.63
N TYR A 150 -7.97 13.63 -25.50
CA TYR A 150 -7.96 15.11 -25.40
C TYR A 150 -6.61 15.70 -25.00
N GLY A 151 -5.60 14.87 -24.72
CA GLY A 151 -4.30 15.31 -24.23
C GLY A 151 -4.35 15.92 -22.83
N ASN A 152 -5.40 15.64 -22.04
CA ASN A 152 -5.53 16.07 -20.66
C ASN A 152 -6.45 15.13 -19.86
N PRO A 153 -6.22 14.94 -18.55
CA PRO A 153 -7.00 14.00 -17.74
C PRO A 153 -8.44 14.47 -17.48
N LEU A 154 -8.74 15.77 -17.63
CA LEU A 154 -10.04 16.37 -17.33
C LEU A 154 -11.06 16.26 -18.48
N GLY A 155 -10.66 15.68 -19.62
CA GLY A 155 -11.52 15.53 -20.80
C GLY A 155 -11.93 16.85 -21.46
N GLN A 156 -11.25 17.96 -21.14
CA GLN A 156 -11.65 19.29 -21.61
C GLN A 156 -11.18 19.53 -23.05
N PRO A 157 -12.03 20.09 -23.95
CA PRO A 157 -11.63 20.44 -25.30
C PRO A 157 -10.51 21.48 -25.35
N ALA A 158 -9.56 21.33 -26.27
CA ALA A 158 -8.44 22.29 -26.43
C ALA A 158 -8.90 23.75 -26.62
N ARG A 159 -10.02 23.97 -27.34
CA ARG A 159 -10.62 25.31 -27.53
C ARG A 159 -11.04 26.02 -26.23
N LYS A 160 -11.29 25.29 -25.14
CA LYS A 160 -11.70 25.87 -23.85
C LYS A 160 -10.50 26.18 -22.95
N ARG A 161 -9.27 25.86 -23.36
CA ARG A 161 -8.06 26.03 -22.53
C ARG A 161 -7.83 27.48 -22.10
N GLU A 162 -8.24 28.44 -22.91
CA GLU A 162 -8.11 29.88 -22.62
C GLU A 162 -9.32 30.49 -21.91
N ALA A 163 -10.37 29.73 -21.63
CA ALA A 163 -11.60 30.28 -21.07
C ALA A 163 -11.39 31.01 -19.73
N TRP A 164 -10.45 30.54 -18.91
CA TRP A 164 -10.09 31.14 -17.62
C TRP A 164 -9.46 32.54 -17.75
N VAL A 165 -8.93 32.90 -18.92
CA VAL A 165 -8.29 34.21 -19.16
C VAL A 165 -9.28 35.36 -19.01
N LYS A 166 -10.56 35.13 -19.32
CA LYS A 166 -11.62 36.15 -19.19
C LYS A 166 -11.77 36.69 -17.76
N ASP A 167 -11.50 35.83 -16.79
CA ASP A 167 -11.68 36.12 -15.37
C ASP A 167 -10.34 36.43 -14.66
N ALA A 168 -9.22 36.46 -15.39
CA ALA A 168 -7.88 36.57 -14.80
C ALA A 168 -7.56 37.99 -14.28
N GLY A 169 -8.26 39.03 -14.75
CA GLY A 169 -8.04 40.42 -14.33
C GLY A 169 -6.67 41.03 -14.73
N VAL A 170 -5.86 40.28 -15.47
CA VAL A 170 -4.54 40.67 -15.97
C VAL A 170 -4.41 40.31 -17.45
N PRO A 171 -3.64 41.07 -18.26
CA PRO A 171 -3.34 40.67 -19.63
C PRO A 171 -2.55 39.35 -19.64
N VAL A 172 -3.12 38.30 -20.21
CA VAL A 172 -2.46 36.99 -20.40
C VAL A 172 -2.13 36.82 -21.88
N PRO A 173 -0.85 36.77 -22.28
CA PRO A 173 -0.47 36.48 -23.66
C PRO A 173 -0.81 35.04 -24.04
N ILE A 174 -1.52 34.87 -25.16
CA ILE A 174 -1.95 33.55 -25.65
C ILE A 174 -1.04 33.12 -26.80
N LEU A 175 -0.32 32.01 -26.62
CA LEU A 175 0.79 31.60 -27.48
C LEU A 175 0.44 31.39 -28.97
N HIS A 176 -0.81 31.06 -29.31
CA HIS A 176 -1.23 30.90 -30.71
C HIS A 176 -1.71 32.20 -31.38
N GLN A 177 -1.83 33.29 -30.60
CA GLN A 177 -2.26 34.62 -31.06
C GLN A 177 -1.06 35.57 -31.24
N ILE A 178 0.14 35.12 -30.89
CA ILE A 178 1.43 35.81 -31.04
C ILE A 178 2.16 35.16 -32.22
#